data_AF-A0A4Q9G5Y4-F1
#
_entry.id   AF-A0A4Q9G5Y4-F1
#
_cell.length_a   1.000
_cell.length_b   1.000
_cell.length_c   1.000
_cell.angle_alpha   90.00
_cell.angle_beta   90.00
_cell.angle_gamma   90.00
#
_symmetry.space_group_name_H-M   'P 1'
#
loop_
_entity.id
_entity.type
_entity.pdbx_description
1 polymer ?
#
loop_
_entity_poly.entity_id
_entity_poly.type
_entity_poly.pdbx_seq_one_letter_code
_entity_poly.pdbx_strand_id
1 'polypeptide(L)'
;MLAVLLTATPGHAANFRPPQGCQLQTTVQNRGCSVSQYFVCEADPQGHQRSAIFGQDGLRHLSRIDAETRWIESSDPNTGLTDLLVEQSRDHASFSTLLDTGRDDFDFWTETNTGERLRHVGEDVLTGETVEIDGQMLEVTQFRLRTFDAQGTLLIERTGQQFVSRDLGRFYGGIEQQSDWTGQRQETNDSPVTFAFPGERGFGDTEPQFDCDQLLTQLSDERVRS
;
A
#
# COMPACT_ATOMS: atom_id res chain seq x y z
N MET A 1 24.10 42.13 25.35
CA MET A 1 23.30 41.39 24.36
C MET A 1 23.61 39.91 24.53
N LEU A 2 22.70 39.14 25.13
CA LEU A 2 22.86 37.70 25.31
C LEU A 2 21.88 37.01 24.36
N ALA A 3 22.41 36.29 23.37
CA ALA A 3 21.63 35.55 22.39
C ALA A 3 21.11 34.25 23.05
N VAL A 4 19.79 34.05 23.01
CA VAL A 4 19.15 32.79 23.39
C VAL A 4 19.13 31.90 22.15
N LEU A 5 19.95 30.85 22.17
CA LEU A 5 19.87 29.76 21.20
C LEU A 5 18.70 28.85 21.62
N LEU A 6 17.62 28.84 20.83
CA LEU A 6 16.61 27.79 20.91
C LEU A 6 17.23 26.51 20.32
N THR A 7 17.59 25.58 21.19
CA THR A 7 17.87 24.19 20.79
C THR A 7 16.55 23.53 20.45
N ALA A 8 16.27 23.32 19.17
CA ALA A 8 15.21 22.42 18.73
C ALA A 8 15.59 21.00 19.19
N THR A 9 14.85 20.45 20.14
CA THR A 9 14.91 19.01 20.43
C THR A 9 14.35 18.26 19.23
N PRO A 10 15.08 17.31 18.61
CA PRO A 10 14.51 16.46 17.59
C PRO A 10 13.30 15.74 18.19
N GLY A 11 12.16 15.80 17.50
CA GLY A 11 11.01 14.97 17.84
C GLY A 11 11.47 13.51 17.86
N HIS A 12 11.19 12.78 18.94
CA HIS A 12 11.40 11.35 18.95
C HIS A 12 10.49 10.75 17.88
N ALA A 13 11.07 10.12 16.86
CA ALA A 13 10.37 9.23 15.95
C ALA A 13 9.51 8.27 16.81
N ALA A 14 8.19 8.33 16.62
CA ALA A 14 7.29 7.44 17.34
C ALA A 14 7.45 6.05 16.75
N ASN A 15 7.88 5.08 17.56
CA ASN A 15 7.86 3.69 17.13
C ASN A 15 6.43 3.18 17.18
N PHE A 16 5.92 2.74 16.04
CA PHE A 16 4.65 2.05 15.92
C PHE A 16 4.65 0.81 16.82
N ARG A 17 3.58 0.68 17.59
CA ARG A 17 3.24 -0.55 18.28
C ARG A 17 1.88 -0.99 17.76
N PRO A 18 1.79 -2.18 17.16
CA PRO A 18 0.50 -2.66 16.71
C PRO A 18 -0.43 -2.88 17.91
N PRO A 19 -1.75 -2.99 17.68
CA PRO A 19 -2.73 -3.21 18.76
C PRO A 19 -2.39 -4.43 19.63
N GLN A 20 -2.96 -4.47 20.85
CA GLN A 20 -2.81 -5.63 21.71
C GLN A 20 -3.25 -6.92 21.00
N GLY A 21 -2.45 -7.98 21.11
CA GLY A 21 -2.69 -9.25 20.39
C GLY A 21 -2.15 -9.26 18.96
N CYS A 22 -1.42 -8.22 18.55
CA CYS A 22 -0.75 -8.16 17.26
C CYS A 22 0.76 -8.05 17.41
N GLN A 23 1.49 -8.60 16.43
CA GLN A 23 2.93 -8.62 16.37
C GLN A 23 3.42 -8.01 15.07
N LEU A 24 4.24 -6.95 15.18
CA LEU A 24 4.92 -6.34 14.05
C LEU A 24 5.94 -7.33 13.49
N GLN A 25 5.96 -7.48 12.17
CA GLN A 25 6.84 -8.41 11.44
C GLN A 25 7.89 -7.65 10.64
N THR A 26 7.50 -6.56 9.99
CA THR A 26 8.41 -5.82 9.10
C THR A 26 8.02 -4.35 9.03
N THR A 27 9.01 -3.47 8.99
CA THR A 27 8.87 -2.06 8.63
C THR A 27 9.52 -1.84 7.28
N VAL A 28 8.80 -1.23 6.34
CA VAL A 28 9.32 -0.96 4.99
C VAL A 28 9.21 0.52 4.70
N GLN A 29 10.36 1.15 4.49
CA GLN A 29 10.42 2.51 3.98
C GLN A 29 10.22 2.44 2.47
N ASN A 30 9.29 3.24 1.94
CA ASN A 30 9.01 3.28 0.52
C ASN A 30 9.39 4.64 -0.06
N ARG A 31 9.49 4.68 -1.39
CA ARG A 31 9.39 5.93 -2.15
C ARG A 31 8.00 6.56 -1.97
N GLY A 32 7.83 7.79 -2.47
CA GLY A 32 6.55 8.49 -2.37
C GLY A 32 6.24 9.00 -0.96
N CYS A 33 7.27 9.17 -0.13
CA CYS A 33 7.15 9.64 1.25
C CYS A 33 6.17 8.82 2.09
N SER A 34 6.33 7.49 2.06
CA SER A 34 5.55 6.59 2.91
C SER A 34 6.43 5.57 3.64
N VAL A 35 5.93 5.10 4.78
CA VAL A 35 6.49 3.94 5.49
C VAL A 35 5.36 3.00 5.89
N SER A 36 5.55 1.71 5.65
CA SER A 36 4.56 0.67 5.90
C SER A 36 4.99 -0.20 7.08
N GLN A 37 4.07 -0.44 8.01
CA GLN A 37 4.20 -1.38 9.11
C GLN A 37 3.40 -2.63 8.77
N TYR A 38 4.04 -3.79 8.63
CA TYR A 38 3.39 -5.06 8.35
C TYR A 38 3.36 -5.92 9.60
N PHE A 39 2.17 -6.34 10.01
CA PHE A 39 1.95 -7.04 11.27
C PHE A 39 0.86 -8.10 11.13
N VAL A 40 0.86 -9.05 12.05
CA VAL A 40 -0.14 -10.12 12.15
C VAL A 40 -0.84 -10.03 13.50
N CYS A 41 -2.09 -10.47 13.58
CA CYS A 41 -2.87 -10.45 14.82
C CYS A 41 -3.38 -11.84 15.15
N GLU A 42 -3.30 -12.22 16.43
CA GLU A 42 -3.76 -13.53 16.93
C GLU A 42 -5.27 -13.75 16.70
N ALA A 43 -6.04 -12.66 16.66
CA ALA A 43 -7.48 -12.70 16.45
C ALA A 43 -7.89 -12.83 14.98
N ASP A 44 -6.98 -12.59 14.03
CA ASP A 44 -7.28 -12.74 12.61
C ASP A 44 -7.19 -14.22 12.18
N PRO A 45 -7.93 -14.65 11.14
CA PRO A 45 -7.78 -16.00 10.63
C PRO A 45 -6.36 -16.27 10.12
N GLN A 46 -5.97 -17.55 10.10
CA GLN A 46 -4.63 -17.95 9.67
C GLN A 46 -4.30 -17.43 8.27
N GLY A 47 -3.09 -16.92 8.08
CA GLY A 47 -2.62 -16.37 6.81
C GLY A 47 -3.00 -14.91 6.58
N HIS A 48 -3.84 -14.33 7.44
CA HIS A 48 -4.12 -12.90 7.36
C HIS A 48 -2.94 -12.06 7.83
N GLN A 49 -2.73 -10.96 7.12
CA GLN A 49 -1.72 -9.97 7.41
C GLN A 49 -2.35 -8.58 7.37
N ARG A 50 -1.83 -7.67 8.17
CA ARG A 50 -2.25 -6.28 8.21
C ARG A 50 -1.13 -5.33 7.84
N SER A 51 -1.50 -4.19 7.30
CA SER A 51 -0.59 -3.07 7.08
C SER A 51 -1.12 -1.78 7.71
N ALA A 52 -0.19 -0.94 8.18
CA ALA A 52 -0.44 0.45 8.52
C ALA A 52 0.56 1.33 7.77
N ILE A 53 0.06 2.24 6.94
CA ILE A 53 0.89 3.11 6.10
C ILE A 53 0.88 4.52 6.67
N PHE A 54 2.06 5.08 6.88
CA PHE A 54 2.26 6.42 7.42
C PHE A 54 2.81 7.38 6.36
N GLY A 55 2.45 8.65 6.47
CA GLY A 55 3.07 9.79 5.81
C GLY A 55 3.67 10.76 6.81
N GLN A 56 4.08 11.93 6.32
CA GLN A 56 4.57 13.02 7.19
C GLN A 56 3.48 13.51 8.15
N ASP A 57 2.23 13.42 7.73
CA ASP A 57 1.04 13.79 8.48
C ASP A 57 0.52 12.69 9.42
N GLY A 58 1.15 11.51 9.42
CA GLY A 58 0.81 10.40 10.30
C GLY A 58 0.15 9.24 9.56
N LEU A 59 -0.73 8.50 10.24
CA LEU A 59 -1.36 7.30 9.69
C LEU A 59 -2.33 7.68 8.55
N ARG A 60 -2.14 7.08 7.37
CA ARG A 60 -2.93 7.37 6.16
C ARG A 60 -3.78 6.20 5.69
N HIS A 61 -3.37 4.96 5.97
CA HIS A 61 -4.10 3.79 5.50
C HIS A 61 -3.89 2.59 6.42
N LEU A 62 -4.95 1.80 6.58
CA LEU A 62 -4.92 0.49 7.22
C LEU A 62 -5.47 -0.54 6.24
N SER A 63 -4.82 -1.70 6.13
CA SER A 63 -5.32 -2.80 5.32
C SER A 63 -5.23 -4.13 6.05
N ARG A 64 -6.10 -5.07 5.68
CA ARG A 64 -5.99 -6.48 5.98
C ARG A 64 -6.15 -7.29 4.69
N ILE A 65 -5.20 -8.18 4.47
CA ILE A 65 -5.22 -9.17 3.40
C ILE A 65 -5.24 -10.57 3.99
N ASP A 66 -5.58 -11.57 3.19
CA ASP A 66 -5.39 -12.98 3.53
C ASP A 66 -4.21 -13.61 2.80
N ALA A 67 -4.07 -14.93 2.89
CA ALA A 67 -2.97 -15.67 2.26
C ALA A 67 -3.00 -15.62 0.72
N GLU A 68 -4.16 -15.35 0.12
CA GLU A 68 -4.30 -15.14 -1.32
C GLU A 68 -4.11 -13.67 -1.71
N THR A 69 -3.69 -12.82 -0.76
CA THR A 69 -3.50 -11.37 -0.92
C THR A 69 -4.77 -10.61 -1.28
N ARG A 70 -5.94 -11.20 -1.03
CA ARG A 70 -7.24 -10.58 -1.30
C ARG A 70 -7.45 -9.38 -0.38
N TRP A 71 -8.06 -8.32 -0.89
CA TRP A 71 -8.27 -7.07 -0.15
C TRP A 71 -9.44 -7.20 0.84
N ILE A 72 -9.26 -7.99 1.89
CA ILE A 72 -10.32 -8.29 2.88
C ILE A 72 -10.87 -7.01 3.49
N GLU A 73 -10.00 -6.06 3.79
CA GLU A 73 -10.36 -4.78 4.40
C GLU A 73 -9.36 -3.68 3.99
N SER A 74 -9.88 -2.51 3.67
CA SER A 74 -9.11 -1.29 3.39
C SER A 74 -9.80 -0.14 4.11
N SER A 75 -9.06 0.61 4.93
CA SER A 75 -9.62 1.70 5.73
C SER A 75 -8.80 2.97 5.63
N ASP A 76 -9.50 4.08 5.49
CA ASP A 76 -8.95 5.42 5.67
C ASP A 76 -9.27 5.90 7.10
N PRO A 77 -8.27 5.96 8.00
CA PRO A 77 -8.49 6.35 9.38
C PRO A 77 -8.86 7.83 9.56
N ASN A 78 -8.63 8.67 8.54
CA ASN A 78 -8.93 10.10 8.61
C ASN A 78 -10.39 10.40 8.26
N THR A 79 -11.00 9.60 7.38
CA THR A 79 -12.42 9.71 7.01
C THR A 79 -13.31 8.72 7.75
N GLY A 80 -12.74 7.63 8.27
CA GLY A 80 -13.48 6.53 8.89
C GLY A 80 -14.18 5.62 7.88
N LEU A 81 -13.87 5.77 6.58
CA LEU A 81 -14.37 4.88 5.54
C LEU A 81 -13.60 3.57 5.57
N THR A 82 -14.33 2.48 5.42
CA THR A 82 -13.78 1.13 5.37
C THR A 82 -14.45 0.35 4.26
N ASP A 83 -13.67 -0.10 3.29
CA ASP A 83 -14.08 -1.02 2.23
C ASP A 83 -13.81 -2.46 2.66
N LEU A 84 -14.80 -3.32 2.42
CA LEU A 84 -14.73 -4.75 2.69
C LEU A 84 -14.88 -5.54 1.41
N LEU A 85 -14.13 -6.64 1.29
CA LEU A 85 -14.31 -7.59 0.20
C LEU A 85 -15.70 -8.20 0.24
N VAL A 86 -16.42 -8.15 -0.90
CA VAL A 86 -17.69 -8.84 -1.05
C VAL A 86 -17.41 -10.32 -1.34
N GLU A 87 -17.76 -11.18 -0.38
CA GLU A 87 -17.47 -12.62 -0.42
C GLU A 87 -17.96 -13.31 -1.70
N GLN A 88 -19.17 -12.98 -2.16
CA GLN A 88 -19.80 -13.53 -3.36
C GLN A 88 -19.43 -12.72 -4.62
N SER A 89 -18.13 -12.57 -4.85
CA SER A 89 -17.58 -11.98 -6.08
C SER A 89 -17.46 -13.02 -7.19
N ARG A 90 -17.38 -12.57 -8.45
CA ARG A 90 -17.26 -13.47 -9.59
C ARG A 90 -15.91 -14.18 -9.58
N ASP A 91 -14.85 -13.42 -9.32
CA ASP A 91 -13.49 -13.94 -9.25
C ASP A 91 -12.64 -13.08 -8.32
N HIS A 92 -12.09 -13.69 -7.28
CA HIS A 92 -11.21 -13.00 -6.34
C HIS A 92 -9.77 -13.08 -6.85
N ALA A 93 -8.96 -12.08 -6.54
CA ALA A 93 -7.52 -12.19 -6.76
C ALA A 93 -6.95 -13.46 -6.10
N SER A 94 -6.02 -14.13 -6.77
CA SER A 94 -5.38 -15.36 -6.31
C SER A 94 -3.87 -15.27 -6.41
N PHE A 95 -3.24 -15.05 -5.26
CA PHE A 95 -1.78 -15.08 -5.15
C PHE A 95 -1.20 -16.44 -5.56
N SER A 96 -1.84 -17.53 -5.16
CA SER A 96 -1.37 -18.88 -5.52
C SER A 96 -1.41 -19.11 -7.04
N THR A 97 -2.46 -18.65 -7.72
CA THR A 97 -2.58 -18.73 -9.19
C THR A 97 -1.51 -17.89 -9.88
N LEU A 98 -1.27 -16.65 -9.42
CA LEU A 98 -0.19 -15.80 -9.93
C LEU A 98 1.17 -16.49 -9.79
N LEU A 99 1.46 -17.04 -8.61
CA LEU A 99 2.75 -17.65 -8.30
C LEU A 99 3.02 -18.96 -9.07
N ASP A 100 1.98 -19.73 -9.38
CA ASP A 100 2.06 -21.01 -10.11
C ASP A 100 2.09 -20.80 -11.63
N THR A 101 1.26 -19.90 -12.14
CA THR A 101 1.04 -19.77 -13.60
C THR A 101 1.73 -18.55 -14.22
N GLY A 102 2.15 -17.58 -13.40
CA GLY A 102 2.69 -16.30 -13.86
C GLY A 102 1.63 -15.23 -14.15
N ARG A 103 0.33 -15.52 -13.98
CA ARG A 103 -0.76 -14.59 -14.23
C ARG A 103 -1.96 -14.86 -13.33
N ASP A 104 -2.60 -13.80 -12.88
CA ASP A 104 -3.89 -13.86 -12.21
C ASP A 104 -4.83 -12.83 -12.86
N ASP A 105 -6.07 -13.23 -13.13
CA ASP A 105 -7.14 -12.36 -13.62
C ASP A 105 -8.19 -12.27 -12.51
N PHE A 106 -8.80 -11.11 -12.29
CA PHE A 106 -9.76 -10.94 -11.20
C PHE A 106 -10.94 -10.03 -11.57
N ASP A 107 -12.07 -10.27 -10.90
CA ASP A 107 -13.35 -9.58 -11.10
C ASP A 107 -14.15 -9.63 -9.78
N PHE A 108 -13.80 -8.75 -8.85
CA PHE A 108 -14.36 -8.73 -7.50
C PHE A 108 -15.03 -7.41 -7.14
N TRP A 109 -15.80 -7.45 -6.07
CA TRP A 109 -16.47 -6.28 -5.52
C TRP A 109 -15.95 -5.97 -4.13
N THR A 110 -15.90 -4.68 -3.81
CA THR A 110 -15.81 -4.17 -2.45
C THR A 110 -17.10 -3.43 -2.10
N GLU A 111 -17.38 -3.34 -0.80
CA GLU A 111 -18.47 -2.54 -0.26
C GLU A 111 -17.95 -1.70 0.92
N THR A 112 -18.11 -0.39 0.82
CA THR A 112 -17.78 0.56 1.88
C THR A 112 -18.78 0.42 3.03
N ASN A 113 -18.37 0.76 4.25
CA ASN A 113 -19.22 0.81 5.44
C ASN A 113 -20.41 1.80 5.33
N THR A 114 -20.45 2.63 4.29
CA THR A 114 -21.55 3.52 3.91
C THR A 114 -22.51 2.92 2.87
N GLY A 115 -22.22 1.73 2.36
CA GLY A 115 -23.02 0.99 1.37
C GLY A 115 -22.66 1.25 -0.09
N GLU A 116 -21.63 2.07 -0.36
CA GLU A 116 -21.09 2.22 -1.71
C GLU A 116 -20.43 0.92 -2.17
N ARG A 117 -20.62 0.53 -3.43
CA ARG A 117 -20.04 -0.69 -3.99
C ARG A 117 -19.19 -0.38 -5.21
N LEU A 118 -17.98 -0.92 -5.21
CA LEU A 118 -17.03 -0.77 -6.31
C LEU A 118 -16.68 -2.14 -6.88
N ARG A 119 -16.63 -2.23 -8.20
CA ARG A 119 -16.20 -3.42 -8.93
C ARG A 119 -14.79 -3.22 -9.44
N HIS A 120 -13.91 -4.16 -9.15
CA HIS A 120 -12.52 -4.18 -9.55
C HIS A 120 -12.32 -5.30 -10.57
N VAL A 121 -11.86 -4.93 -11.77
CA VAL A 121 -11.59 -5.87 -12.86
C VAL A 121 -10.18 -5.64 -13.37
N GLY A 122 -9.37 -6.68 -13.41
CA GLY A 122 -7.97 -6.53 -13.74
C GLY A 122 -7.20 -7.82 -13.88
N GLU A 123 -5.89 -7.66 -14.01
CA GLU A 123 -4.92 -8.73 -14.14
C GLU A 123 -3.60 -8.34 -13.46
N ASP A 124 -2.91 -9.33 -12.90
CA ASP A 124 -1.52 -9.28 -12.45
C ASP A 124 -0.70 -10.30 -13.24
N VAL A 125 0.51 -9.93 -13.65
CA VAL A 125 1.40 -10.78 -14.48
C VAL A 125 2.83 -10.71 -13.94
N LEU A 126 3.44 -11.86 -13.63
CA LEU A 126 4.87 -11.93 -13.34
C LEU A 126 5.68 -11.69 -14.61
N THR A 127 6.64 -10.77 -14.57
CA THR A 127 7.50 -10.48 -15.73
C THR A 127 8.58 -11.54 -15.94
N GLY A 128 8.82 -12.37 -14.92
CA GLY A 128 9.95 -13.30 -14.84
C GLY A 128 11.26 -12.65 -14.35
N GLU A 129 11.25 -11.34 -14.10
CA GLU A 129 12.39 -10.62 -13.55
C GLU A 129 12.38 -10.66 -12.02
N THR A 130 13.57 -10.64 -11.42
CA THR A 130 13.76 -10.51 -9.97
C THR A 130 14.72 -9.38 -9.65
N VAL A 131 14.52 -8.75 -8.51
CA VAL A 131 15.37 -7.67 -8.00
C VAL A 131 15.66 -7.89 -6.52
N GLU A 132 16.86 -7.55 -6.07
CA GLU A 132 17.21 -7.51 -4.66
C GLU A 132 17.06 -6.08 -4.15
N ILE A 133 16.24 -5.88 -3.11
CA ILE A 133 16.07 -4.58 -2.43
C ILE A 133 16.33 -4.81 -0.94
N ASP A 134 17.41 -4.22 -0.43
CA ASP A 134 17.83 -4.33 0.98
C ASP A 134 17.90 -5.79 1.47
N GLY A 135 18.50 -6.66 0.66
CA GLY A 135 18.63 -8.09 0.92
C GLY A 135 17.35 -8.92 0.71
N GLN A 136 16.23 -8.30 0.32
CA GLN A 136 15.00 -9.02 -0.04
C GLN A 136 14.95 -9.28 -1.54
N MET A 137 14.88 -10.55 -1.92
CA MET A 137 14.63 -10.96 -3.30
C MET A 137 13.14 -10.83 -3.62
N LEU A 138 12.80 -9.99 -4.60
CA LEU A 138 11.43 -9.72 -5.00
C LEU A 138 11.25 -10.01 -6.49
N GLU A 139 10.09 -10.56 -6.85
CA GLU A 139 9.66 -10.74 -8.23
C GLU A 139 8.94 -9.51 -8.75
N VAL A 140 9.19 -9.15 -10.00
CA VAL A 140 8.56 -8.00 -10.64
C VAL A 140 7.27 -8.44 -11.32
N THR A 141 6.19 -7.67 -11.10
CA THR A 141 4.88 -7.87 -11.75
C THR A 141 4.50 -6.67 -12.60
N GLN A 142 3.59 -6.87 -13.55
CA GLN A 142 2.83 -5.81 -14.19
C GLN A 142 1.36 -6.01 -13.89
N PHE A 143 0.62 -4.92 -13.71
CA PHE A 143 -0.80 -4.97 -13.44
C PHE A 143 -1.60 -4.00 -14.29
N ARG A 144 -2.87 -4.34 -14.47
CA ARG A 144 -3.91 -3.41 -14.94
C ARG A 144 -5.16 -3.60 -14.09
N LEU A 145 -5.73 -2.50 -13.62
CA LEU A 145 -6.92 -2.49 -12.80
C LEU A 145 -7.90 -1.41 -13.30
N ARG A 146 -9.15 -1.79 -13.49
CA ARG A 146 -10.27 -0.87 -13.72
C ARG A 146 -11.26 -0.98 -12.57
N THR A 147 -11.64 0.16 -12.03
CA THR A 147 -12.64 0.26 -10.96
C THR A 147 -13.89 0.92 -11.49
N PHE A 148 -15.04 0.28 -11.25
CA PHE A 148 -16.35 0.72 -11.70
C PHE A 148 -17.28 0.96 -10.51
N ASP A 149 -18.24 1.87 -10.67
CA ASP A 149 -19.37 1.98 -9.74
C ASP A 149 -20.36 0.81 -9.90
N ALA A 150 -21.38 0.79 -9.04
CA ALA A 150 -22.45 -0.21 -9.07
C ALA A 150 -23.32 -0.19 -10.35
N GLN A 151 -23.28 0.88 -11.14
CA GLN A 151 -23.99 1.03 -12.41
C GLN A 151 -23.14 0.63 -13.62
N GLY A 152 -21.85 0.34 -13.42
CA GLY A 152 -20.90 -0.02 -14.47
C GLY A 152 -20.18 1.19 -15.09
N THR A 153 -20.27 2.38 -14.50
CA THR A 153 -19.48 3.54 -14.91
C THR A 153 -18.03 3.32 -14.53
N LEU A 154 -17.09 3.51 -15.46
CA LEU A 154 -15.66 3.49 -15.15
C LEU A 154 -15.30 4.73 -14.32
N LEU A 155 -14.74 4.50 -13.13
CA LEU A 155 -14.32 5.57 -12.22
C LEU A 155 -12.83 5.82 -12.33
N ILE A 156 -12.03 4.76 -12.31
CA ILE A 156 -10.57 4.82 -12.27
C ILE A 156 -9.98 3.68 -13.10
N GLU A 157 -8.95 3.97 -13.88
CA GLU A 157 -8.06 2.99 -14.49
C GLU A 157 -6.64 3.18 -13.95
N ARG A 158 -6.00 2.08 -13.54
CA ARG A 158 -4.63 2.02 -13.01
C ARG A 158 -3.83 0.98 -13.80
N THR A 159 -2.58 1.30 -14.08
CA THR A 159 -1.61 0.39 -14.70
C THR A 159 -0.26 0.62 -14.09
N GLY A 160 0.53 -0.43 -13.92
CA GLY A 160 1.85 -0.24 -13.34
C GLY A 160 2.60 -1.53 -13.09
N GLN A 161 3.55 -1.42 -12.17
CA GLN A 161 4.42 -2.47 -11.71
C GLN A 161 4.36 -2.53 -10.19
N GLN A 162 4.41 -3.75 -9.65
CA GLN A 162 4.52 -4.02 -8.23
C GLN A 162 5.58 -5.10 -7.98
N PHE A 163 6.00 -5.27 -6.73
CA PHE A 163 6.94 -6.30 -6.35
C PHE A 163 6.25 -7.36 -5.51
N VAL A 164 6.60 -8.62 -5.71
CA VAL A 164 6.06 -9.76 -4.95
C VAL A 164 7.17 -10.39 -4.13
N SER A 165 6.90 -10.67 -2.86
CA SER A 165 7.71 -11.57 -2.05
C SER A 165 6.95 -12.88 -1.83
N ARG A 166 7.51 -14.00 -2.29
CA ARG A 166 7.00 -15.33 -1.95
C ARG A 166 7.18 -15.65 -0.47
N ASP A 167 8.32 -15.26 0.09
CA ASP A 167 8.69 -15.55 1.47
C ASP A 167 7.78 -14.82 2.48
N LEU A 168 7.45 -13.56 2.18
CA LEU A 168 6.57 -12.74 3.01
C LEU A 168 5.09 -12.83 2.58
N GLY A 169 4.81 -13.52 1.47
CA GLY A 169 3.47 -13.81 0.98
C GLY A 169 2.66 -12.56 0.64
N ARG A 170 3.26 -11.55 0.00
CA ARG A 170 2.60 -10.26 -0.25
C ARG A 170 3.20 -9.45 -1.39
N PHE A 171 2.43 -8.45 -1.82
CA PHE A 171 2.85 -7.40 -2.74
C PHE A 171 3.42 -6.17 -2.01
N TYR A 172 4.37 -5.50 -2.65
CA TYR A 172 4.85 -4.16 -2.33
C TYR A 172 4.54 -3.23 -3.50
N GLY A 173 4.33 -1.94 -3.17
CA GLY A 173 4.10 -0.91 -4.17
C GLY A 173 5.24 -0.80 -5.16
N GLY A 174 4.99 -0.18 -6.30
CA GLY A 174 5.99 0.10 -7.32
C GLY A 174 5.63 1.39 -8.02
N ILE A 175 5.87 1.45 -9.33
CA ILE A 175 5.47 2.61 -10.13
C ILE A 175 4.09 2.34 -10.72
N GLU A 176 3.17 3.29 -10.54
CA GLU A 176 1.86 3.22 -11.18
C GLU A 176 1.44 4.53 -11.82
N GLN A 177 0.64 4.38 -12.88
CA GLN A 177 -0.08 5.45 -13.52
C GLN A 177 -1.57 5.22 -13.29
N GLN A 178 -2.25 6.29 -12.88
CA GLN A 178 -3.69 6.28 -12.73
C GLN A 178 -4.35 7.38 -13.55
N SER A 179 -5.55 7.09 -14.04
CA SER A 179 -6.44 8.07 -14.65
C SER A 179 -7.85 7.92 -14.11
N ASP A 180 -8.47 9.03 -13.73
CA ASP A 180 -9.85 9.05 -13.26
C ASP A 180 -10.84 9.40 -14.39
N TRP A 181 -12.13 9.32 -14.06
CA TRP A 181 -13.24 9.63 -14.97
C TRP A 181 -13.28 11.10 -15.42
N THR A 182 -12.58 12.01 -14.73
CA THR A 182 -12.46 13.42 -15.13
C THR A 182 -11.35 13.64 -16.17
N GLY A 183 -10.51 12.62 -16.38
CA GLY A 183 -9.34 12.67 -17.25
C GLY A 183 -8.08 13.19 -16.56
N GLN A 184 -8.12 13.41 -15.23
CA GLN A 184 -6.91 13.67 -14.47
C GLN A 184 -6.01 12.43 -14.49
N ARG A 185 -4.69 12.68 -14.53
CA ARG A 185 -3.67 11.64 -14.53
C ARG A 185 -2.66 11.89 -13.44
N GLN A 186 -2.26 10.83 -12.77
CA GLN A 186 -1.22 10.86 -11.76
C GLN A 186 -0.26 9.70 -11.98
N GLU A 187 1.01 9.93 -11.67
CA GLU A 187 2.03 8.90 -11.56
C GLU A 187 2.56 8.90 -10.12
N THR A 188 2.62 7.73 -9.50
CA THR A 188 3.21 7.54 -8.18
C THR A 188 4.31 6.49 -8.23
N ASN A 189 5.18 6.54 -7.22
CA ASN A 189 6.22 5.56 -7.01
C ASN A 189 6.28 5.20 -5.53
N ASP A 190 5.75 4.04 -5.20
CA ASP A 190 5.68 3.49 -3.85
C ASP A 190 6.62 2.28 -3.70
N SER A 191 7.68 2.23 -4.51
CA SER A 191 8.67 1.16 -4.47
C SER A 191 9.32 1.04 -3.09
N PRO A 192 9.52 -0.18 -2.55
CA PRO A 192 10.24 -0.34 -1.30
C PRO A 192 11.71 0.09 -1.46
N VAL A 193 12.29 0.62 -0.39
CA VAL A 193 13.69 1.12 -0.37
C VAL A 193 14.51 0.39 0.69
N THR A 194 13.98 0.25 1.91
CA THR A 194 14.64 -0.48 3.00
C THR A 194 13.64 -1.33 3.77
N PHE A 195 14.11 -2.45 4.29
CA PHE A 195 13.36 -3.39 5.12
C PHE A 195 14.03 -3.47 6.50
N ALA A 196 13.24 -3.36 7.56
CA ALA A 196 13.69 -3.59 8.92
C ALA A 196 12.84 -4.68 9.59
N PHE A 197 13.52 -5.60 10.25
CA PHE A 197 12.95 -6.75 10.96
C PHE A 197 13.15 -6.63 12.49
N PRO A 198 12.54 -7.51 13.31
CA PRO A 198 12.64 -7.41 14.76
C PRO A 198 14.08 -7.39 15.27
N GLY A 199 14.42 -6.34 16.02
CA GLY A 199 15.77 -6.13 16.57
C GLY A 199 16.69 -5.28 15.69
N GLU A 200 16.27 -4.95 14.46
CA GLU A 200 17.02 -4.09 13.55
C GLU A 200 16.68 -2.61 13.75
N ARG A 201 17.58 -1.75 13.28
CA ARG A 201 17.38 -0.29 13.32
C ARG A 201 16.27 0.11 12.35
N GLY A 202 15.36 0.99 12.79
CA GLY A 202 14.23 1.45 11.99
C GLY A 202 12.99 0.56 12.08
N PHE A 203 13.06 -0.56 12.81
CA PHE A 203 11.90 -1.39 13.08
C PHE A 203 10.88 -0.63 13.96
N GLY A 204 9.71 -0.40 13.39
CA GLY A 204 8.63 0.41 13.96
C GLY A 204 8.66 1.89 13.61
N ASP A 205 9.67 2.42 12.89
CA ASP A 205 9.72 3.85 12.56
C ASP A 205 8.50 4.27 11.72
N THR A 206 7.76 5.28 12.17
CA THR A 206 6.60 5.81 11.42
C THR A 206 6.93 7.03 10.57
N GLU A 207 8.15 7.55 10.64
CA GLU A 207 8.55 8.71 9.85
C GLU A 207 9.08 8.24 8.48
N PRO A 208 8.45 8.66 7.36
CA PRO A 208 8.96 8.34 6.03
C PRO A 208 10.28 9.06 5.76
N GLN A 209 11.22 8.36 5.14
CA GLN A 209 12.60 8.83 4.98
C GLN A 209 12.97 9.17 3.52
N PHE A 210 12.15 8.78 2.54
CA PHE A 210 12.48 8.88 1.12
C PHE A 210 11.43 9.70 0.36
N ASP A 211 11.91 10.55 -0.56
CA ASP A 211 11.12 11.36 -1.51
C ASP A 211 10.10 12.32 -0.88
N CYS A 212 10.24 12.67 0.40
CA CYS A 212 9.34 13.58 1.13
C CYS A 212 9.38 15.04 0.66
N ASP A 213 10.54 15.50 0.20
CA ASP A 213 10.66 16.86 -0.34
C ASP A 213 10.12 16.97 -1.78
N GLN A 214 9.94 15.85 -2.47
CA GLN A 214 9.50 15.84 -3.87
C GLN A 214 7.98 16.01 -4.01
N LEU A 215 7.19 15.67 -2.98
CA LEU A 215 5.72 15.79 -2.99
C LEU A 215 5.25 17.26 -3.15
N LEU A 216 6.06 18.22 -2.69
CA LEU A 216 5.82 19.66 -2.89
C LEU A 216 5.89 20.08 -4.37
N THR A 217 6.64 19.34 -5.20
CA THR A 217 6.87 19.73 -6.60
C THR A 217 5.65 19.43 -7.48
N GLN A 218 4.94 18.33 -7.23
CA GLN A 218 3.73 17.97 -7.99
C GLN A 218 2.57 18.96 -7.73
N LEU A 219 2.35 19.37 -6.47
CA LEU A 219 1.32 20.36 -6.12
C LEU A 219 1.64 21.78 -6.62
N SER A 220 2.92 22.08 -6.85
CA SER A 220 3.32 23.40 -7.38
C SER A 220 3.13 23.52 -8.89
N ASP A 221 3.27 22.44 -9.66
CA ASP A 221 3.09 22.46 -11.12
C ASP A 221 1.59 22.58 -11.49
N GLU A 222 0.67 22.02 -10.68
CA GLU A 222 -0.78 22.21 -10.85
C GLU A 222 -1.21 23.66 -10.63
N ARG A 223 -0.61 24.37 -9.68
CA ARG A 223 -0.95 25.76 -9.35
C ARG A 223 -0.37 26.79 -10.33
N VAL A 224 0.66 26.41 -11.08
CA VAL A 224 1.25 27.23 -12.15
C VAL A 224 0.49 27.07 -13.48
N ARG A 225 -0.30 25.99 -13.60
CA ARG A 225 -1.09 25.66 -14.80
C ARG A 225 -2.58 26.05 -14.71
N SER A 226 -3.04 26.58 -13.57
CA SER A 226 -4.40 27.11 -13.35
C SER A 226 -4.52 28.60 -13.67
#